data_AF-A0A6N3F6Q9-F1
#
_entry.id   AF-A0A6N3F6Q9-F1
#
_cell.length_a   1.000
_cell.length_b   1.000
_cell.length_c   1.000
_cell.angle_alpha   90.00
_cell.angle_beta   90.00
_cell.angle_gamma   90.00
#
_symmetry.space_group_name_H-M   'P 1'
#
loop_
_entity.id
_entity.type
_entity.pdbx_description
1 polymer ?
#
loop_
_entity_poly.entity_id
_entity_poly.type
_entity_poly.pdbx_seq_one_letter_code
_entity_poly.pdbx_strand_id
1 'polypeptide(L)'
;MILLTLSRGKGKETVRLQLPASPAEIGEAFASLDRISLDTTATAILDVSSNVPVLYRCLYNVDVEDLEQFQKLQKLAERTEALSPAKVAIFSGALDAERVWNLEGALTVADRLDEYMLVNNVSSDSELGIYLVNKGITPFPDRFKPYINYASVGAEYREKHGGAYSSGNYVQKKTPELLENERLDGVFRIWLENPYPVRVQSETAQIILPATFEQLESARQLLGVDSLNMAKLVRAEALRPYVP
;
A
#
# COMPACT_ATOMS: atom_id res chain seq x y z
N MET A 1 -5.95 7.82 -7.01
CA MET A 1 -5.94 8.97 -7.93
C MET A 1 -4.96 8.70 -9.06
N ILE A 2 -5.43 8.77 -10.31
CA ILE A 2 -4.62 8.60 -11.51
C ILE A 2 -4.80 9.86 -12.38
N LEU A 3 -3.71 10.47 -12.83
CA LEU A 3 -3.73 11.62 -13.74
C LEU A 3 -3.11 11.20 -15.06
N LEU A 4 -3.89 11.30 -16.13
CA LEU A 4 -3.45 11.03 -17.49
C LEU A 4 -3.10 12.34 -18.20
N THR A 5 -2.03 12.31 -18.97
CA THR A 5 -1.73 13.33 -19.99
C THR A 5 -1.94 12.69 -21.35
N LEU A 6 -2.96 13.15 -22.07
CA LEU A 6 -3.41 12.61 -23.34
C LEU A 6 -3.02 13.56 -24.48
N SER A 7 -2.76 13.00 -25.66
CA SER A 7 -2.65 13.77 -26.91
C SER A 7 -3.41 13.05 -28.00
N ARG A 8 -3.87 13.80 -29.02
CA ARG A 8 -4.50 13.22 -30.20
C ARG A 8 -3.90 13.78 -31.47
N GLY A 9 -3.54 12.91 -32.41
CA GLY A 9 -2.91 13.29 -33.67
C GLY A 9 -1.43 13.67 -33.51
N LYS A 10 -0.89 14.42 -34.48
CA LYS A 10 0.54 14.82 -34.52
C LYS A 10 0.83 16.15 -33.81
N GLY A 11 -0.17 16.70 -33.11
CA GLY A 11 -0.06 17.98 -32.40
C GLY A 11 0.78 17.88 -31.14
N LYS A 12 1.28 19.02 -30.64
CA LYS A 12 1.95 19.14 -29.33
C LYS A 12 0.99 19.47 -28.19
N GLU A 13 -0.28 19.69 -28.51
CA GLU A 13 -1.30 20.00 -27.53
C GLU A 13 -1.67 18.75 -26.73
N THR A 14 -1.81 18.91 -25.42
CA THR A 14 -2.08 17.82 -24.49
C THR A 14 -3.27 18.16 -23.61
N VAL A 15 -4.12 17.18 -23.35
CA VAL A 15 -5.26 17.29 -22.43
C VAL A 15 -4.96 16.47 -21.19
N ARG A 16 -5.26 17.02 -20.01
CA ARG A 16 -5.10 16.32 -18.75
C ARG A 16 -6.46 15.82 -18.26
N LEU A 17 -6.51 14.56 -17.84
CA LEU A 17 -7.71 13.95 -17.28
C LEU A 17 -7.38 13.25 -15.96
N GLN A 18 -8.01 13.69 -14.89
CA GLN A 18 -7.90 13.08 -13.58
C GLN A 18 -8.97 12.01 -13.41
N LEU A 19 -8.58 10.83 -12.90
CA LEU A 19 -9.45 9.70 -12.67
C LEU A 19 -9.52 9.35 -11.16
N PRO A 20 -10.69 8.89 -10.67
CA PRO A 20 -11.92 8.69 -11.45
C PRO A 20 -12.59 10.02 -11.87
N ALA A 21 -13.08 10.07 -13.10
CA ALA A 21 -13.74 11.25 -13.69
C ALA A 21 -15.25 11.05 -13.82
N SER A 22 -16.01 12.12 -13.67
CA SER A 22 -17.44 12.14 -14.02
C SER A 22 -17.66 12.12 -15.54
N PRO A 23 -18.85 11.71 -16.02
CA PRO A 23 -19.18 11.77 -17.45
C PRO A 23 -19.02 13.16 -18.06
N ALA A 24 -19.23 14.23 -17.28
CA ALA A 24 -19.06 15.61 -17.73
C ALA A 24 -17.59 15.95 -17.97
N GLU A 25 -16.71 15.61 -17.02
CA GLU A 25 -15.26 15.84 -17.13
C GLU A 25 -14.64 15.00 -18.27
N ILE A 26 -15.10 13.75 -18.44
CA ILE A 26 -14.72 12.92 -19.59
C ILE A 26 -15.16 13.59 -20.88
N GLY A 27 -16.43 14.01 -20.98
CA GLY A 27 -16.95 14.69 -22.16
C GLY A 27 -16.18 15.97 -22.52
N GLU A 28 -15.81 16.77 -21.53
CA GLU A 28 -15.01 17.99 -21.72
C GLU A 28 -13.58 17.67 -22.21
N ALA A 29 -12.93 16.66 -21.62
CA ALA A 29 -11.59 16.24 -22.03
C ALA A 29 -11.58 15.72 -23.46
N PHE A 30 -12.54 14.87 -23.84
CA PHE A 30 -12.64 14.31 -25.19
C PHE A 30 -13.04 15.37 -26.22
N ALA A 31 -13.95 16.30 -25.87
CA ALA A 31 -14.25 17.44 -26.74
C ALA A 31 -13.03 18.35 -26.95
N SER A 32 -12.14 18.44 -25.97
CA SER A 32 -10.86 19.15 -26.11
C SER A 32 -9.89 18.40 -27.01
N LEU A 33 -9.85 17.06 -26.93
CA LEU A 33 -9.07 16.23 -27.87
C LEU A 33 -9.62 16.34 -29.31
N ASP A 34 -10.94 16.39 -29.50
CA ASP A 34 -11.58 16.57 -30.80
C ASP A 34 -11.18 17.90 -31.47
N ARG A 35 -10.93 18.95 -30.69
CA ARG A 35 -10.42 20.23 -31.19
C ARG A 35 -8.97 20.15 -31.68
N ILE A 36 -8.17 19.24 -31.12
CA ILE A 36 -6.79 19.02 -31.55
C ILE A 36 -6.77 18.21 -32.85
N SER A 37 -7.53 17.12 -32.90
CA SER A 37 -7.65 16.24 -34.05
C SER A 37 -8.93 15.39 -33.97
N LEU A 38 -9.57 15.15 -35.12
CA LEU A 38 -10.71 14.24 -35.23
C LEU A 38 -10.30 12.78 -35.44
N ASP A 39 -9.00 12.50 -35.62
CA ASP A 39 -8.48 11.14 -35.74
C ASP A 39 -8.37 10.47 -34.36
N THR A 40 -9.41 9.76 -33.97
CA THR A 40 -9.49 9.03 -32.69
C THR A 40 -8.49 7.88 -32.61
N THR A 41 -8.04 7.32 -33.74
CA THR A 41 -7.03 6.24 -33.74
C THR A 41 -5.64 6.73 -33.35
N ALA A 42 -5.45 8.04 -33.28
CA ALA A 42 -4.20 8.69 -32.90
C ALA A 42 -4.20 9.21 -31.45
N THR A 43 -5.15 8.79 -30.61
CA THR A 43 -5.14 9.13 -29.17
C THR A 43 -4.09 8.29 -28.45
N ALA A 44 -3.20 8.97 -27.73
CA ALA A 44 -2.13 8.32 -26.98
C ALA A 44 -2.01 8.90 -25.57
N ILE A 45 -1.70 8.01 -24.62
CA ILE A 45 -1.28 8.40 -23.27
C ILE A 45 0.21 8.76 -23.33
N LEU A 46 0.52 10.03 -23.08
CA LEU A 46 1.90 10.53 -23.06
C LEU A 46 2.56 10.37 -21.69
N ASP A 47 1.78 10.55 -20.63
CA ASP A 47 2.27 10.47 -19.25
C ASP A 47 1.16 10.02 -18.30
N VAL A 48 1.57 9.33 -17.23
CA VAL A 48 0.68 8.81 -16.19
C VAL A 48 1.29 9.09 -14.82
N SER A 49 0.57 9.86 -14.01
CA SER A 49 0.90 10.08 -12.61
C SER A 49 -0.09 9.37 -11.71
N SER A 50 0.38 8.65 -10.70
CA SER A 50 -0.47 7.92 -9.75
C SER A 50 0.02 8.08 -8.31
N ASN A 51 -0.91 8.01 -7.36
CA ASN A 51 -0.57 7.89 -5.94
C ASN A 51 0.05 6.53 -5.58
N VAL A 52 -0.10 5.51 -6.44
CA VAL A 52 0.55 4.21 -6.29
C VAL A 52 1.83 4.21 -7.13
N PRO A 53 3.02 4.10 -6.50
CA PRO A 53 4.26 3.95 -7.25
C PRO A 53 4.19 2.76 -8.20
N VAL A 54 4.99 2.80 -9.27
CA VAL A 54 5.08 1.78 -10.34
C VAL A 54 3.82 1.50 -11.16
N LEU A 55 2.63 1.95 -10.75
CA LEU A 55 1.37 1.68 -11.45
C LEU A 55 1.36 2.17 -12.90
N TYR A 56 2.08 3.28 -13.18
CA TYR A 56 2.19 3.88 -14.52
C TYR A 56 2.61 2.86 -15.59
N ARG A 57 3.43 1.87 -15.25
CA ARG A 57 3.91 0.85 -16.20
C ARG A 57 2.81 -0.06 -16.72
N CYS A 58 1.76 -0.28 -15.92
CA CYS A 58 0.62 -1.09 -16.29
C CYS A 58 -0.32 -0.38 -17.28
N LEU A 59 -0.11 0.93 -17.47
CA LEU A 59 -1.05 1.82 -18.15
C LEU A 59 -0.53 2.33 -19.51
N TYR A 60 0.71 2.02 -19.90
CA TYR A 60 1.30 2.54 -21.14
C TYR A 60 0.59 2.12 -22.44
N ASN A 61 -0.01 0.92 -22.47
CA ASN A 61 -0.67 0.37 -23.67
C ASN A 61 -2.19 0.38 -23.56
N VAL A 62 -2.74 1.19 -22.66
CA VAL A 62 -4.19 1.28 -22.48
C VAL A 62 -4.77 2.17 -23.58
N ASP A 63 -5.72 1.62 -24.32
CA ASP A 63 -6.52 2.38 -25.27
C ASP A 63 -7.63 3.12 -24.51
N VAL A 64 -7.60 4.45 -24.56
CA VAL A 64 -8.59 5.30 -23.88
C VAL A 64 -9.84 5.51 -24.72
N GLU A 65 -9.81 5.18 -26.02
CA GLU A 65 -10.98 5.20 -26.91
C GLU A 65 -11.80 3.90 -26.78
N ASP A 66 -11.15 2.81 -26.36
CA ASP A 66 -11.84 1.56 -26.05
C ASP A 66 -12.63 1.70 -24.73
N LEU A 67 -13.96 1.60 -24.85
CA LEU A 67 -14.86 1.78 -23.71
C LEU A 67 -14.62 0.78 -22.59
N GLU A 68 -14.26 -0.48 -22.91
CA GLU A 68 -14.03 -1.51 -21.90
C GLU A 68 -12.74 -1.23 -21.12
N GLN A 69 -11.66 -0.90 -21.83
CA GLN A 69 -10.38 -0.54 -21.21
C GLN A 69 -10.49 0.75 -20.40
N PHE A 70 -11.19 1.76 -20.91
CA PHE A 70 -11.41 3.00 -20.19
C PHE A 70 -12.24 2.80 -18.92
N GLN A 71 -13.28 1.95 -18.96
CA GLN A 71 -14.05 1.56 -17.76
C GLN A 71 -13.18 0.82 -16.73
N LYS A 72 -12.31 -0.08 -17.18
CA LYS A 72 -11.34 -0.76 -16.29
C LYS A 72 -10.38 0.25 -15.65
N LEU A 73 -9.95 1.25 -16.40
CA LEU A 73 -9.08 2.32 -15.91
C LEU A 73 -9.78 3.18 -14.85
N GLN A 74 -11.04 3.56 -15.09
CA GLN A 74 -11.89 4.24 -14.11
C GLN A 74 -12.01 3.43 -12.82
N LYS A 75 -12.35 2.14 -12.93
CA LYS A 75 -12.46 1.24 -11.77
C LYS A 75 -11.15 1.14 -11.00
N LEU A 76 -10.01 1.04 -11.70
CA LEU A 76 -8.70 1.03 -11.06
C LEU A 76 -8.44 2.35 -10.32
N ALA A 77 -8.78 3.49 -10.93
CA ALA A 77 -8.62 4.79 -10.31
C ALA A 77 -9.45 4.92 -9.02
N GLU A 78 -10.72 4.50 -9.02
CA GLU A 78 -11.59 4.44 -7.84
C GLU A 78 -10.96 3.60 -6.72
N ARG A 79 -10.46 2.40 -7.06
CA ARG A 79 -9.79 1.52 -6.09
C ARG A 79 -8.59 2.21 -5.46
N THR A 80 -7.73 2.84 -6.26
CA THR A 80 -6.50 3.48 -5.77
C THR A 80 -6.73 4.74 -4.95
N GLU A 81 -7.82 5.48 -5.21
CA GLU A 81 -8.17 6.68 -4.47
C GLU A 81 -8.64 6.36 -3.03
N ALA A 82 -9.36 5.25 -2.85
CA ALA A 82 -9.84 4.81 -1.54
C ALA A 82 -8.78 4.12 -0.67
N LEU A 83 -7.56 3.90 -1.16
CA LEU A 83 -6.53 3.17 -0.41
C LEU A 83 -5.89 4.02 0.68
N SER A 84 -5.73 3.43 1.87
CA SER A 84 -4.85 3.98 2.91
C SER A 84 -3.39 3.95 2.46
N PRO A 85 -2.50 4.75 3.06
CA PRO A 85 -1.07 4.74 2.74
C PRO A 85 -0.43 3.34 2.84
N ALA A 86 -0.86 2.53 3.82
CA ALA A 86 -0.40 1.15 3.97
C ALA A 86 -0.86 0.27 2.79
N LYS A 87 -2.12 0.37 2.37
CA LYS A 87 -2.62 -0.37 1.21
C LYS A 87 -2.00 0.11 -0.10
N VAL A 88 -1.64 1.38 -0.22
CA VAL A 88 -0.85 1.89 -1.37
C VAL A 88 0.54 1.25 -1.42
N ALA A 89 1.23 1.16 -0.29
CA ALA A 89 2.54 0.51 -0.21
C ALA A 89 2.45 -0.97 -0.55
N ILE A 90 1.44 -1.67 -0.02
CA ILE A 90 1.13 -3.06 -0.36
C ILE A 90 0.86 -3.20 -1.85
N PHE A 91 0.03 -2.34 -2.44
CA PHE A 91 -0.32 -2.45 -3.84
C PHE A 91 0.91 -2.28 -4.74
N SER A 92 1.71 -1.25 -4.49
CA SER A 92 2.98 -1.02 -5.20
C SER A 92 3.91 -2.24 -5.11
N GLY A 93 4.16 -2.75 -3.90
CA GLY A 93 5.03 -3.91 -3.73
C GLY A 93 4.46 -5.21 -4.30
N ALA A 94 3.13 -5.39 -4.30
CA ALA A 94 2.47 -6.55 -4.89
C ALA A 94 2.60 -6.54 -6.42
N LEU A 95 2.48 -5.36 -7.07
CA LEU A 95 2.70 -5.21 -8.50
C LEU A 95 4.13 -5.61 -8.89
N ASP A 96 5.13 -5.24 -8.08
CA ASP A 96 6.53 -5.63 -8.28
C ASP A 96 6.76 -7.12 -8.04
N ALA A 97 6.20 -7.65 -6.95
CA ALA A 97 6.35 -9.05 -6.56
C ALA A 97 5.74 -10.00 -7.61
N GLU A 98 4.56 -9.67 -8.16
CA GLU A 98 3.91 -10.46 -9.21
C GLU A 98 4.36 -10.08 -10.63
N ARG A 99 5.28 -9.11 -10.79
CA ARG A 99 5.78 -8.62 -12.08
C ARG A 99 4.65 -8.26 -13.04
N VAL A 100 3.73 -7.42 -12.58
CA VAL A 100 2.56 -7.00 -13.35
C VAL A 100 2.91 -5.85 -14.30
N TRP A 101 2.48 -5.97 -15.57
CA TRP A 101 2.77 -5.02 -16.66
C TRP A 101 1.54 -4.64 -17.49
N ASN A 102 0.33 -4.89 -17.00
CA ASN A 102 -0.91 -4.58 -17.74
C ASN A 102 -2.06 -4.21 -16.79
N LEU A 103 -3.08 -3.56 -17.36
CA LEU A 103 -4.25 -3.04 -16.63
C LEU A 103 -5.04 -4.15 -15.92
N GLU A 104 -5.27 -5.27 -16.58
CA GLU A 104 -6.05 -6.39 -16.03
C GLU A 104 -5.35 -7.01 -14.80
N GLY A 105 -4.04 -7.21 -14.89
CA GLY A 105 -3.23 -7.68 -13.77
C GLY A 105 -3.23 -6.68 -12.62
N ALA A 106 -3.18 -5.37 -12.90
CA ALA A 106 -3.24 -4.36 -11.87
C ALA A 106 -4.57 -4.38 -11.10
N LEU A 107 -5.70 -4.53 -11.81
CA LEU A 107 -7.02 -4.73 -11.20
C LEU A 107 -7.08 -6.01 -10.36
N THR A 108 -6.54 -7.11 -10.90
CA THR A 108 -6.52 -8.41 -10.20
C THR A 108 -5.72 -8.34 -8.89
N VAL A 109 -4.61 -7.58 -8.86
CA VAL A 109 -3.85 -7.33 -7.63
C VAL A 109 -4.63 -6.39 -6.69
N ALA A 110 -5.25 -5.34 -7.22
CA ALA A 110 -6.04 -4.39 -6.43
C ALA A 110 -7.22 -5.07 -5.70
N ASP A 111 -7.81 -6.12 -6.29
CA ASP A 111 -8.89 -6.90 -5.68
C ASP A 111 -8.40 -7.92 -4.63
N ARG A 112 -7.08 -8.20 -4.58
CA ARG A 112 -6.46 -9.20 -3.70
C ARG A 112 -5.46 -8.60 -2.69
N LEU A 113 -5.53 -7.29 -2.42
CA LEU A 113 -4.59 -6.62 -1.51
C LEU A 113 -4.56 -7.24 -0.11
N ASP A 114 -5.66 -7.82 0.35
CA ASP A 114 -5.74 -8.46 1.66
C ASP A 114 -5.00 -9.82 1.73
N GLU A 115 -4.58 -10.37 0.60
CA GLU A 115 -3.68 -11.54 0.53
C GLU A 115 -2.21 -11.17 0.78
N TYR A 116 -1.90 -9.89 0.84
CA TYR A 116 -0.55 -9.39 1.03
C TYR A 116 -0.33 -8.82 2.43
N MET A 117 0.92 -8.82 2.85
CA MET A 117 1.36 -8.18 4.09
C MET A 117 2.51 -7.22 3.83
N LEU A 118 2.62 -6.24 4.72
CA LEU A 118 3.65 -5.22 4.70
C LEU A 118 4.58 -5.43 5.89
N VAL A 119 5.84 -5.73 5.62
CA VAL A 119 6.91 -5.73 6.62
C VAL A 119 7.57 -4.36 6.61
N ASN A 120 7.30 -3.58 7.66
CA ASN A 120 7.78 -2.21 7.76
C ASN A 120 9.30 -2.12 7.95
N ASN A 121 9.90 -1.05 7.44
CA ASN A 121 11.33 -0.73 7.62
C ASN A 121 12.28 -1.84 7.14
N VAL A 122 11.91 -2.50 6.06
CA VAL A 122 12.73 -3.53 5.41
C VAL A 122 12.86 -3.17 3.94
N SER A 123 14.02 -2.68 3.56
CA SER A 123 14.32 -2.16 2.23
C SER A 123 15.48 -2.89 1.52
N SER A 124 16.08 -3.87 2.19
CA SER A 124 17.22 -4.64 1.70
C SER A 124 17.19 -6.07 2.21
N ASP A 125 17.92 -6.95 1.50
CA ASP A 125 18.08 -8.35 1.91
C ASP A 125 18.73 -8.47 3.31
N SER A 126 19.62 -7.54 3.69
CA SER A 126 20.20 -7.48 5.04
C SER A 126 19.15 -7.22 6.11
N GLU A 127 18.29 -6.21 5.91
CA GLU A 127 17.23 -5.86 6.85
C GLU A 127 16.17 -6.97 6.93
N LEU A 128 15.87 -7.60 5.79
CA LEU A 128 14.96 -8.74 5.74
C LEU A 128 15.54 -9.91 6.54
N GLY A 129 16.83 -10.23 6.35
CA GLY A 129 17.49 -11.27 7.14
C GLY A 129 17.48 -10.98 8.63
N ILE A 130 17.76 -9.74 9.04
CA ILE A 130 17.68 -9.33 10.46
C ILE A 130 16.25 -9.54 11.00
N TYR A 131 15.24 -9.10 10.24
CA TYR A 131 13.84 -9.28 10.59
C TYR A 131 13.50 -10.75 10.80
N LEU A 132 13.87 -11.62 9.85
CA LEU A 132 13.58 -13.05 9.87
C LEU A 132 14.22 -13.76 11.08
N VAL A 133 15.47 -13.45 11.37
CA VAL A 133 16.20 -14.05 12.50
C VAL A 133 15.63 -13.55 13.84
N ASN A 134 15.36 -12.25 13.96
CA ASN A 134 14.81 -11.67 15.20
C ASN A 134 13.38 -12.14 15.49
N LYS A 135 12.58 -12.38 14.44
CA LYS A 135 11.24 -12.95 14.54
C LYS A 135 11.22 -14.47 14.73
N GLY A 136 12.38 -15.14 14.72
CA GLY A 136 12.47 -16.58 14.89
C GLY A 136 11.99 -17.40 13.69
N ILE A 137 11.73 -16.76 12.54
CA ILE A 137 11.34 -17.42 11.30
C ILE A 137 12.51 -18.22 10.72
N THR A 138 13.71 -17.67 10.84
CA THR A 138 14.97 -18.39 10.57
C THR A 138 15.77 -18.45 11.87
N PRO A 139 15.53 -19.47 12.72
CA PRO A 139 16.08 -19.50 14.07
C PRO A 139 17.59 -19.80 14.06
N PHE A 140 18.35 -18.98 14.78
CA PHE A 140 19.77 -19.22 15.07
C PHE A 140 20.03 -19.08 16.58
N PRO A 141 20.95 -19.88 17.15
CA PRO A 141 21.40 -19.67 18.52
C PRO A 141 22.02 -18.28 18.72
N ASP A 142 21.73 -17.62 19.84
CA ASP A 142 22.14 -16.22 20.09
C ASP A 142 23.64 -15.97 19.93
N ARG A 143 24.48 -16.92 20.35
CA ARG A 143 25.94 -16.83 20.22
C ARG A 143 26.43 -16.70 18.78
N PHE A 144 25.63 -17.11 17.79
CA PHE A 144 25.98 -17.02 16.38
C PHE A 144 25.44 -15.77 15.69
N LYS A 145 24.47 -15.05 16.29
CA LYS A 145 23.87 -13.83 15.70
C LYS A 145 24.90 -12.82 15.19
N PRO A 146 26.00 -12.52 15.91
CA PRO A 146 27.01 -11.57 15.44
C PRO A 146 27.76 -11.98 14.15
N TYR A 147 27.71 -13.26 13.78
CA TYR A 147 28.46 -13.83 12.64
C TYR A 147 27.56 -14.19 11.45
N ILE A 148 26.25 -13.96 11.55
CA ILE A 148 25.30 -14.29 10.48
C ILE A 148 25.48 -13.32 9.32
N ASN A 149 25.56 -13.85 8.10
CA ASN A 149 25.38 -13.06 6.90
C ASN A 149 23.88 -12.82 6.66
N TYR A 150 23.34 -11.76 7.27
CA TYR A 150 21.92 -11.44 7.17
C TYR A 150 21.47 -11.16 5.73
N ALA A 151 22.33 -10.60 4.89
CA ALA A 151 22.00 -10.38 3.47
C ALA A 151 21.69 -11.69 2.76
N SER A 152 22.49 -12.73 2.98
CA SER A 152 22.24 -14.05 2.38
C SER A 152 20.95 -14.68 2.90
N VAL A 153 20.66 -14.54 4.20
CA VAL A 153 19.40 -15.05 4.79
C VAL A 153 18.19 -14.39 4.13
N GLY A 154 18.18 -13.05 4.01
CA GLY A 154 17.07 -12.35 3.38
C GLY A 154 16.93 -12.63 1.89
N ALA A 155 18.04 -12.71 1.16
CA ALA A 155 18.03 -13.03 -0.27
C ALA A 155 17.46 -14.44 -0.53
N GLU A 156 17.93 -15.45 0.20
CA GLU A 156 17.42 -16.82 0.08
C GLU A 156 15.92 -16.88 0.41
N TYR A 157 15.50 -16.17 1.46
CA TYR A 157 14.10 -16.09 1.83
C TYR A 157 13.25 -15.46 0.72
N ARG A 158 13.68 -14.32 0.17
CA ARG A 158 12.99 -13.60 -0.91
C ARG A 158 12.92 -14.42 -2.20
N GLU A 159 13.99 -15.13 -2.56
CA GLU A 159 14.00 -16.03 -3.72
C GLU A 159 12.99 -17.18 -3.56
N LYS A 160 12.86 -17.73 -2.35
CA LYS A 160 11.97 -18.85 -2.06
C LYS A 160 10.49 -18.43 -1.94
N HIS A 161 10.22 -17.29 -1.30
CA HIS A 161 8.85 -16.87 -0.97
C HIS A 161 8.31 -15.77 -1.89
N GLY A 162 9.16 -15.24 -2.78
CA GLY A 162 8.85 -14.05 -3.56
C GLY A 162 8.77 -12.81 -2.68
N GLY A 163 8.26 -11.71 -3.24
CA GLY A 163 8.14 -10.42 -2.56
C GLY A 163 9.03 -9.34 -3.17
N ALA A 164 8.74 -8.09 -2.82
CA ALA A 164 9.42 -6.94 -3.37
C ALA A 164 9.61 -5.84 -2.33
N TYR A 165 10.72 -5.12 -2.45
CA TYR A 165 10.99 -3.91 -1.68
C TYR A 165 10.27 -2.73 -2.34
N SER A 166 9.46 -2.02 -1.57
CA SER A 166 8.66 -0.88 -2.04
C SER A 166 8.59 0.19 -0.95
N SER A 167 9.07 1.40 -1.27
CA SER A 167 9.00 2.59 -0.41
C SER A 167 9.52 2.37 1.02
N GLY A 168 10.66 1.69 1.17
CA GLY A 168 11.26 1.41 2.48
C GLY A 168 10.66 0.22 3.24
N ASN A 169 9.76 -0.52 2.60
CA ASN A 169 9.09 -1.69 3.18
C ASN A 169 9.24 -2.91 2.28
N TYR A 170 8.95 -4.08 2.83
CA TYR A 170 8.95 -5.33 2.10
C TYR A 170 7.52 -5.87 2.02
N VAL A 171 7.08 -6.17 0.80
CA VAL A 171 5.72 -6.67 0.53
C VAL A 171 5.81 -8.08 -0.01
N GLN A 172 5.01 -8.97 0.56
CA GLN A 172 4.87 -10.35 0.11
C GLN A 172 3.45 -10.86 0.33
N LYS A 173 3.12 -11.99 -0.30
CA LYS A 173 1.91 -12.73 0.04
C LYS A 173 1.99 -13.20 1.49
N LYS A 174 0.87 -13.14 2.19
CA LYS A 174 0.73 -13.64 3.56
C LYS A 174 1.11 -15.12 3.57
N THR A 175 2.03 -15.48 4.44
CA THR A 175 2.35 -16.88 4.70
C THR A 175 2.10 -17.21 6.18
N PRO A 176 1.73 -18.46 6.51
CA PRO A 176 1.48 -18.86 7.89
C PRO A 176 2.67 -18.57 8.81
N GLU A 177 3.91 -18.73 8.32
CA GLU A 177 5.12 -18.53 9.14
C GLU A 177 5.26 -17.09 9.65
N LEU A 178 4.76 -16.12 8.88
CA LEU A 178 4.77 -14.71 9.25
C LEU A 178 3.57 -14.32 10.09
N LEU A 179 2.38 -14.87 9.81
CA LEU A 179 1.16 -14.58 10.57
C LEU A 179 1.23 -15.12 12.01
N GLU A 180 1.89 -16.26 12.24
CA GLU A 180 2.10 -16.80 13.58
C GLU A 180 3.12 -15.98 14.41
N ASN A 181 4.10 -15.35 13.75
CA ASN A 181 5.13 -14.49 14.37
C ASN A 181 4.79 -12.98 14.33
N GLU A 182 3.63 -12.62 13.80
CA GLU A 182 2.97 -11.31 13.94
C GLU A 182 2.37 -11.08 15.33
N ARG A 183 2.61 -11.98 16.29
CA ARG A 183 2.65 -11.57 17.69
C ARG A 183 3.77 -10.55 17.83
N LEU A 184 3.42 -9.28 17.61
CA LEU A 184 4.21 -8.15 18.07
C LEU A 184 4.48 -8.42 19.53
N ASP A 185 5.77 -8.59 19.82
CA ASP A 185 6.23 -8.97 21.14
C ASP A 185 5.97 -7.77 22.04
N GLY A 186 4.78 -7.77 22.65
CA GLY A 186 4.17 -6.61 23.26
C GLY A 186 5.06 -6.08 24.38
N VAL A 187 5.59 -4.88 24.19
CA VAL A 187 6.45 -4.20 25.14
C VAL A 187 5.60 -3.38 26.11
N PHE A 188 4.59 -2.69 25.58
CA PHE A 188 3.70 -1.84 26.36
C PHE A 188 2.24 -2.18 26.08
N ARG A 189 1.40 -2.02 27.09
CA ARG A 189 -0.05 -1.93 26.95
C ARG A 189 -0.46 -0.52 27.29
N ILE A 190 -1.17 0.14 26.39
CA ILE A 190 -1.65 1.51 26.56
C ILE A 190 -3.16 1.57 26.48
N TRP A 191 -3.74 2.55 27.16
CA TRP A 191 -5.16 2.87 27.14
C TRP A 191 -5.34 4.30 26.66
N LEU A 192 -6.13 4.46 25.62
CA LEU A 192 -6.44 5.74 25.00
C LEU A 192 -7.92 6.06 25.23
N GLU A 193 -8.24 7.33 25.49
CA GLU A 193 -9.61 7.83 25.57
C GLU A 193 -9.82 8.98 24.58
N ASN A 194 -11.05 9.15 24.09
CA ASN A 194 -11.42 10.36 23.38
C ASN A 194 -11.80 11.43 24.43
N PRO A 195 -11.04 12.55 24.54
CA PRO A 195 -11.33 13.60 25.52
C PRO A 195 -12.63 14.37 25.20
N TYR A 196 -13.14 14.27 23.97
CA TYR A 196 -14.36 14.94 23.51
C TYR A 196 -15.30 13.93 22.83
N PRO A 197 -15.90 12.99 23.59
CA PRO A 197 -16.71 11.94 23.00
C PRO A 197 -18.02 12.53 22.45
N VAL A 198 -18.33 12.20 21.20
CA VAL A 198 -19.61 12.57 20.55
C VAL A 198 -20.77 11.71 21.10
N ARG A 199 -20.45 10.58 21.74
CA ARG A 199 -21.41 9.65 22.37
C ARG A 199 -21.33 9.76 23.90
N VAL A 200 -22.43 9.45 24.58
CA VAL A 200 -22.62 9.63 26.04
C VAL A 200 -21.69 8.76 26.90
N GLN A 201 -21.05 7.74 26.33
CA GLN A 201 -20.07 6.88 27.01
C GLN A 201 -18.67 7.10 26.43
N SER A 202 -17.72 7.47 27.28
CA SER A 202 -16.30 7.49 26.94
C SER A 202 -15.80 6.05 26.79
N GLU A 203 -15.62 5.61 25.54
CA GLU A 203 -14.96 4.32 25.27
C GLU A 203 -13.44 4.49 25.41
N THR A 204 -12.82 3.55 26.12
CA THR A 204 -11.35 3.47 26.25
C THR A 204 -10.84 2.38 25.33
N ALA A 205 -9.95 2.73 24.40
CA ALA A 205 -9.29 1.75 23.53
C ALA A 205 -8.02 1.23 24.18
N GLN A 206 -7.87 -0.09 24.23
CA GLN A 206 -6.66 -0.75 24.71
C GLN A 206 -5.80 -1.22 23.52
N ILE A 207 -4.52 -0.85 23.51
CA ILE A 207 -3.58 -1.21 22.44
C ILE A 207 -2.30 -1.80 23.06
N ILE A 208 -1.77 -2.87 22.46
CA ILE A 208 -0.46 -3.42 22.83
C ILE A 208 0.56 -2.93 21.80
N LEU A 209 1.63 -2.28 22.25
CA LEU A 209 2.71 -1.74 21.44
C LEU A 209 3.95 -2.65 21.43
N PRO A 210 4.63 -2.79 20.28
CA PRO A 210 4.24 -2.26 18.97
C PRO A 210 2.90 -2.86 18.51
N ALA A 211 2.08 -2.05 17.83
CA ALA A 211 0.76 -2.43 17.31
C ALA A 211 0.77 -2.42 15.79
N THR A 212 -0.03 -3.28 15.16
CA THR A 212 -0.23 -3.24 13.70
C THR A 212 -1.07 -2.01 13.32
N PHE A 213 -0.99 -1.60 12.06
CA PHE A 213 -1.86 -0.53 11.54
C PHE A 213 -3.35 -0.86 11.72
N GLU A 214 -3.75 -2.12 11.51
CA GLU A 214 -5.14 -2.56 11.71
C GLU A 214 -5.60 -2.43 13.17
N GLN A 215 -4.71 -2.73 14.13
CA GLN A 215 -4.98 -2.53 15.55
C GLN A 215 -5.12 -1.04 15.90
N LEU A 216 -4.27 -0.19 15.31
CA LEU A 216 -4.34 1.27 15.48
C LEU A 216 -5.63 1.84 14.84
N GLU A 217 -6.00 1.41 13.64
CA GLU A 217 -7.23 1.84 12.98
C GLU A 217 -8.48 1.36 13.70
N SER A 218 -8.48 0.12 14.21
CA SER A 218 -9.57 -0.40 15.02
C SER A 218 -9.74 0.41 16.31
N ALA A 219 -8.64 0.78 16.97
CA ALA A 219 -8.68 1.69 18.12
C ALA A 219 -9.18 3.09 17.74
N ARG A 220 -8.76 3.63 16.58
CA ARG A 220 -9.21 4.93 16.08
C ARG A 220 -10.72 4.95 15.84
N GLN A 221 -11.25 3.90 15.20
CA GLN A 221 -12.68 3.74 14.92
C GLN A 221 -13.48 3.60 16.22
N LEU A 222 -12.99 2.81 17.18
CA LEU A 222 -13.62 2.66 18.50
C LEU A 222 -13.72 4.00 19.25
N LEU A 223 -12.65 4.79 19.23
CA LEU A 223 -12.61 6.11 19.87
C LEU A 223 -13.43 7.19 19.13
N GLY A 224 -13.85 6.91 17.89
CA GLY A 224 -14.58 7.86 17.06
C GLY A 224 -13.78 9.14 16.76
N VAL A 225 -12.46 9.03 16.61
CA VAL A 225 -11.57 10.17 16.31
C VAL A 225 -11.05 10.11 14.88
N ASP A 226 -10.78 11.26 14.27
CA ASP A 226 -10.20 11.32 12.92
C ASP A 226 -8.72 10.92 12.91
N SER A 227 -8.02 11.11 14.03
CA SER A 227 -6.62 10.72 14.22
C SER A 227 -6.36 10.31 15.67
N LEU A 228 -5.52 9.30 15.88
CA LEU A 228 -5.09 8.89 17.23
C LEU A 228 -4.32 9.98 17.98
N ASN A 229 -3.81 11.02 17.31
CA ASN A 229 -3.21 12.19 17.97
C ASN A 229 -4.22 13.01 18.78
N MET A 230 -5.52 12.86 18.48
CA MET A 230 -6.60 13.49 19.22
C MET A 230 -7.02 12.67 20.46
N ALA A 231 -6.53 11.44 20.59
CA ALA A 231 -6.78 10.60 21.74
C ALA A 231 -5.82 10.92 22.88
N LYS A 232 -6.32 10.88 24.11
CA LYS A 232 -5.53 11.08 25.32
C LYS A 232 -5.05 9.74 25.86
N LEU A 233 -3.74 9.64 26.11
CA LEU A 233 -3.17 8.50 26.83
C LEU A 233 -3.55 8.56 28.31
N VAL A 234 -4.36 7.60 28.75
CA VAL A 234 -4.85 7.51 30.14
C VAL A 234 -3.89 6.69 31.00
N ARG A 235 -3.36 5.61 30.41
CA ARG A 235 -2.53 4.65 31.13
C ARG A 235 -1.55 3.99 30.18
N ALA A 236 -0.37 3.66 30.70
CA ALA A 236 0.61 2.80 30.05
C ALA A 236 1.15 1.79 31.07
N GLU A 237 1.29 0.55 30.66
CA GLU A 237 1.88 -0.55 31.42
C GLU A 237 2.99 -1.20 30.59
N ALA A 238 4.15 -1.41 31.21
CA ALA A 238 5.18 -2.27 30.61
C ALA A 238 4.78 -3.73 30.81
N LEU A 239 4.75 -4.50 29.71
CA LEU A 239 4.42 -5.92 29.74
C LEU A 239 5.63 -6.81 30.07
N ARG A 240 6.81 -6.20 30.20
CA ARG A 240 8.04 -6.87 30.65
C ARG A 240 8.54 -6.27 31.96
N PRO A 241 8.98 -7.11 32.92
CA PRO A 241 9.72 -6.63 34.07
C PRO A 241 11.06 -6.05 33.60
N TYR A 242 11.49 -4.94 34.21
CA TYR A 242 12.87 -4.47 34.10
C TYR A 242 13.77 -5.62 34.57
N VAL A 243 14.59 -6.17 33.68
CA VAL A 243 15.72 -7.02 34.08
C VAL A 243 16.86 -6.04 34.39
N PRO A 244 17.26 -5.87 35.68
CA PRO A 244 18.37 -5.01 36.05
C PRO A 244 19.72 -5.52 35.54
#